data_AF-A0A2D0AM19-F1
#
_entry.id   AF-A0A2D0AM19-F1
#
_cell.length_a   1.000
_cell.length_b   1.000
_cell.length_c   1.000
_cell.angle_alpha   90.00
_cell.angle_beta   90.00
_cell.angle_gamma   90.00
#
_symmetry.space_group_name_H-M   'P 1'
#
loop_
_entity.id
_entity.type
_entity.pdbx_description
1 polymer ?
#
loop_
_entity_poly.entity_id
_entity_poly.type
_entity_poly.pdbx_seq_one_letter_code
_entity_poly.pdbx_strand_id
1 'polypeptide(L)'
;MEFRMIDLVSRPLPAIGRRFLATPRRTACWVAAALLSTSLAVSASTDARWPAPSARLYRIPAWALGDDSCSATLITPRVALTTYYCGGPAVLPGGSGRITFAQRSTGRSFEGRLVNDPQLQAAPPAGLLMIVFDQASEARAAVAAGRASPPAEAASQPLRSSGAPVASYRREARLLRDPTGARRDDRRAGTRVYAYGPRSVQWRSGTGPTVHLGYQLVAGDGQLQRVGAPADMPLTYRSLAYLRSSEPGRFLTTARPWASGDDLLGVATTLALGGRDAAAADEWLLPLVGSAADGITRHALPSPTPQRPTVEPPFVRADSGAGLMATRPRPSDEFYVPGALVGLSTAPGHLHIRLVRHWPDVHRVMLAEGLRDDAAHLARRVLALKTWEQGGRGVPGDVYGRRDAVTGEQRFYRLRALSADGTYWSLPDDDADNVWWESLGTALPTRHEVLNWRPPGAFPSTAPSMPATDSAEGPESAGTNESGHGVQS
;
A
#
# COMPACT_ATOMS: atom_id res chain seq x y z
N MET A 1 -32.20 29.13 29.92
CA MET A 1 -32.90 30.00 28.96
C MET A 1 -32.50 29.55 27.56
N GLU A 2 -33.53 29.27 26.75
CA GLU A 2 -33.50 28.57 25.47
C GLU A 2 -32.64 29.25 24.40
N PHE A 3 -31.97 28.43 23.58
CA PHE A 3 -31.48 28.85 22.25
C PHE A 3 -32.49 28.41 21.19
N ARG A 4 -33.09 29.40 20.52
CA ARG A 4 -34.01 29.23 19.38
C ARG A 4 -33.24 29.00 18.08
N MET A 5 -33.72 28.01 17.33
CA MET A 5 -33.51 27.80 15.89
C MET A 5 -33.96 29.02 15.07
N ILE A 6 -33.20 29.34 14.01
CA ILE A 6 -33.67 30.17 12.89
C ILE A 6 -33.56 29.33 11.61
N ASP A 7 -34.74 29.05 11.05
CA ASP A 7 -34.95 28.58 9.68
C ASP A 7 -34.53 29.65 8.67
N LEU A 8 -33.92 29.24 7.56
CA LEU A 8 -33.76 30.07 6.37
C LEU A 8 -34.35 29.37 5.15
N VAL A 9 -35.40 30.03 4.67
CA VAL A 9 -36.36 29.67 3.64
C VAL A 9 -35.78 29.81 2.23
N SER A 10 -36.14 28.84 1.41
CA SER A 10 -35.99 28.70 -0.04
C SER A 10 -36.53 29.90 -0.84
N ARG A 11 -35.83 30.33 -1.89
CA ARG A 11 -36.38 31.22 -2.94
C ARG A 11 -36.31 30.54 -4.32
N PRO A 12 -37.37 30.61 -5.15
CA PRO A 12 -37.37 30.09 -6.52
C PRO A 12 -36.89 31.13 -7.54
N LEU A 13 -36.29 30.64 -8.64
CA LEU A 13 -35.91 31.43 -9.82
C LEU A 13 -37.05 31.48 -10.86
N PRO A 14 -37.15 32.55 -11.67
CA PRO A 14 -38.27 32.75 -12.60
C PRO A 14 -38.09 32.04 -13.95
N ALA A 15 -39.23 31.61 -14.50
CA ALA A 15 -39.38 31.01 -15.81
C ALA A 15 -39.27 32.04 -16.94
N ILE A 16 -38.49 31.73 -17.97
CA ILE A 16 -38.44 32.47 -19.23
C ILE A 16 -39.23 31.69 -20.28
N GLY A 17 -40.35 32.28 -20.72
CA GLY A 17 -41.14 31.79 -21.85
C GLY A 17 -40.59 32.25 -23.20
N ARG A 18 -40.68 31.40 -24.21
CA ARG A 18 -40.65 31.78 -25.62
C ARG A 18 -41.75 31.04 -26.38
N ARG A 19 -42.58 31.82 -27.08
CA ARG A 19 -43.59 31.42 -28.08
C ARG A 19 -43.16 31.90 -29.47
N PHE A 20 -43.86 31.38 -30.48
CA PHE A 20 -43.90 31.72 -31.93
C PHE A 20 -42.97 30.87 -32.81
N LEU A 21 -43.35 30.28 -33.96
CA LEU A 21 -44.59 30.24 -34.78
C LEU A 21 -44.57 28.96 -35.65
N ALA A 22 -45.75 28.41 -35.94
CA ALA A 22 -46.01 27.49 -37.06
C ALA A 22 -46.25 28.34 -38.34
N THR A 23 -45.92 27.99 -39.59
CA THR A 23 -46.37 26.95 -40.55
C THR A 23 -45.86 27.43 -41.97
N PRO A 24 -46.10 26.80 -43.15
CA PRO A 24 -46.38 25.42 -43.55
C PRO A 24 -45.62 24.90 -44.82
N ARG A 25 -45.59 23.56 -44.93
CA ARG A 25 -45.69 22.61 -46.08
C ARG A 25 -45.55 23.00 -47.58
N ARG A 26 -44.90 22.05 -48.30
CA ARG A 26 -44.94 21.60 -49.74
C ARG A 26 -43.99 22.38 -50.69
N THR A 27 -43.20 21.79 -51.61
CA THR A 27 -43.32 20.57 -52.44
C THR A 27 -41.97 20.22 -53.13
N ALA A 28 -41.66 18.91 -53.29
CA ALA A 28 -41.00 18.19 -54.42
C ALA A 28 -39.71 18.72 -55.10
N CYS A 29 -38.77 17.97 -55.69
CA CYS A 29 -38.38 16.55 -55.80
C CYS A 29 -36.99 16.51 -56.54
N TRP A 30 -36.29 15.36 -56.48
CA TRP A 30 -35.13 14.93 -57.31
C TRP A 30 -33.77 15.59 -56.97
N VAL A 31 -32.60 14.94 -56.80
CA VAL A 31 -31.97 13.79 -57.50
C VAL A 31 -30.84 13.18 -56.61
N ALA A 32 -30.68 11.85 -56.72
CA ALA A 32 -29.48 11.00 -56.57
C ALA A 32 -28.66 10.91 -55.26
N ALA A 33 -28.76 9.73 -54.67
CA ALA A 33 -27.68 8.74 -54.53
C ALA A 33 -26.23 9.27 -54.43
N ALA A 34 -25.73 9.41 -53.20
CA ALA A 34 -24.35 9.09 -52.82
C ALA A 34 -24.19 9.20 -51.30
N LEU A 35 -23.60 8.17 -50.69
CA LEU A 35 -22.93 8.20 -49.37
C LEU A 35 -23.81 8.19 -48.12
N LEU A 36 -24.60 7.11 -47.96
CA LEU A 36 -24.92 6.57 -46.63
C LEU A 36 -23.70 5.76 -46.14
N SER A 37 -22.68 6.46 -45.64
CA SER A 37 -21.67 5.88 -44.75
C SER A 37 -22.10 6.15 -43.32
N THR A 38 -23.01 5.30 -42.82
CA THR A 38 -23.31 5.18 -41.40
C THR A 38 -22.00 4.93 -40.66
N SER A 39 -21.52 5.98 -39.99
CA SER A 39 -20.39 5.92 -39.06
C SER A 39 -20.86 5.22 -37.79
N LEU A 40 -21.02 3.90 -37.87
CA LEU A 40 -20.92 3.03 -36.70
C LEU A 40 -19.44 2.98 -36.35
N ALA A 41 -18.98 4.01 -35.62
CA ALA A 41 -17.77 3.89 -34.83
C ALA A 41 -18.06 2.88 -33.71
N VAL A 42 -18.00 1.59 -34.05
CA VAL A 42 -17.72 0.55 -33.07
C VAL A 42 -16.39 0.99 -32.47
N SER A 43 -16.46 1.54 -31.26
CA SER A 43 -15.29 1.64 -30.40
C SER A 43 -14.85 0.21 -30.17
N ALA A 44 -13.98 -0.28 -31.04
CA ALA A 44 -13.19 -1.46 -30.76
C ALA A 44 -12.40 -1.09 -29.52
N SER A 45 -12.90 -1.50 -28.35
CA SER A 45 -12.04 -1.71 -27.21
C SER A 45 -10.93 -2.58 -27.75
N THR A 46 -9.74 -2.00 -27.88
CA THR A 46 -8.55 -2.78 -28.14
C THR A 46 -8.43 -3.71 -26.94
N ASP A 47 -8.96 -4.92 -27.10
CA ASP A 47 -8.74 -6.03 -26.18
C ASP A 47 -7.23 -6.24 -26.16
N ALA A 48 -6.57 -5.54 -25.24
CA ALA A 48 -5.16 -5.69 -24.95
C ALA A 48 -4.98 -7.10 -24.39
N ARG A 49 -4.88 -8.08 -25.29
CA ARG A 49 -4.57 -9.47 -24.95
C ARG A 49 -3.13 -9.49 -24.50
N TRP A 50 -2.94 -9.50 -23.18
CA TRP A 50 -1.65 -9.71 -22.54
C TRP A 50 -1.09 -11.06 -22.98
N PRO A 51 0.13 -11.13 -23.56
CA PRO A 51 0.76 -12.40 -23.89
C PRO A 51 1.03 -13.19 -22.60
N ALA A 52 0.77 -14.49 -22.62
CA ALA A 52 1.02 -15.37 -21.48
C ALA A 52 2.54 -15.40 -21.17
N PRO A 53 2.96 -15.13 -19.92
CA PRO A 53 4.38 -15.05 -19.58
C PRO A 53 5.10 -16.39 -19.76
N SER A 54 6.33 -16.36 -20.28
CA SER A 54 7.18 -17.54 -20.45
C SER A 54 7.62 -18.10 -19.09
N ALA A 55 7.53 -19.43 -18.96
CA ALA A 55 7.22 -20.12 -17.70
C ALA A 55 8.35 -20.27 -16.65
N ARG A 56 9.46 -19.53 -16.67
CA ARG A 56 10.62 -19.93 -15.83
C ARG A 56 11.23 -18.98 -14.82
N LEU A 57 10.94 -17.67 -14.79
CA LEU A 57 11.68 -16.81 -13.84
C LEU A 57 10.87 -15.82 -13.00
N TYR A 58 9.62 -15.53 -13.32
CA TYR A 58 8.84 -14.55 -12.54
C TYR A 58 7.35 -14.89 -12.57
N ARG A 59 6.87 -15.68 -11.60
CA ARG A 59 5.42 -15.89 -11.48
C ARG A 59 4.82 -14.64 -10.86
N ILE A 60 4.32 -13.75 -11.72
CA ILE A 60 3.52 -12.61 -11.29
C ILE A 60 2.38 -13.15 -10.42
N PRO A 61 2.18 -12.60 -9.23
CA PRO A 61 1.17 -13.10 -8.34
C PRO A 61 -0.22 -12.72 -8.86
N ALA A 62 -1.17 -13.63 -8.64
CA ALA A 62 -2.57 -13.46 -9.02
C ALA A 62 -3.25 -12.25 -8.35
N TRP A 63 -2.71 -11.73 -7.26
CA TRP A 63 -3.23 -10.53 -6.60
C TRP A 63 -2.76 -9.21 -7.24
N ALA A 64 -1.83 -9.25 -8.20
CA ALA A 64 -1.39 -8.06 -8.93
C ALA A 64 -2.34 -7.78 -10.09
N LEU A 65 -3.02 -6.63 -10.03
CA LEU A 65 -4.02 -6.19 -10.99
C LEU A 65 -3.58 -4.89 -11.67
N GLY A 66 -4.15 -4.58 -12.82
CA GLY A 66 -4.07 -3.26 -13.43
C GLY A 66 -4.32 -3.26 -14.92
N ASP A 67 -4.07 -2.13 -15.54
CA ASP A 67 -4.07 -1.92 -16.99
C ASP A 67 -2.78 -1.18 -17.40
N ASP A 68 -2.79 -0.56 -18.58
CA ASP A 68 -1.67 0.22 -19.13
C ASP A 68 -1.48 1.58 -18.45
N SER A 69 -2.48 2.06 -17.72
CA SER A 69 -2.52 3.38 -17.09
C SER A 69 -2.36 3.34 -15.58
N CYS A 70 -2.68 2.22 -14.94
CA CYS A 70 -2.76 2.08 -13.50
C CYS A 70 -2.65 0.64 -12.99
N SER A 71 -2.45 0.53 -11.67
CA SER A 71 -2.34 -0.73 -10.96
C SER A 71 -3.28 -0.81 -9.77
N ALA A 72 -3.53 -2.03 -9.32
CA ALA A 72 -4.24 -2.30 -8.09
C ALA A 72 -3.72 -3.57 -7.42
N THR A 73 -3.95 -3.67 -6.13
CA THR A 73 -3.52 -4.81 -5.31
C THR A 73 -4.71 -5.45 -4.67
N LEU A 74 -5.01 -6.69 -5.05
CA LEU A 74 -6.06 -7.48 -4.42
C LEU A 74 -5.65 -7.82 -2.98
N ILE A 75 -6.42 -7.40 -1.97
CA ILE A 75 -6.14 -7.64 -0.55
C ILE A 75 -7.00 -8.77 0.03
N THR A 76 -8.16 -9.01 -0.57
CA THR A 76 -9.07 -10.14 -0.28
C THR A 76 -9.68 -10.64 -1.60
N PRO A 77 -10.36 -11.78 -1.65
CA PRO A 77 -10.92 -12.30 -2.90
C PRO A 77 -11.83 -11.34 -3.68
N ARG A 78 -12.47 -10.36 -3.03
CA ARG A 78 -13.35 -9.39 -3.71
C ARG A 78 -12.86 -7.94 -3.67
N VAL A 79 -11.83 -7.65 -2.88
CA VAL A 79 -11.42 -6.27 -2.60
C VAL A 79 -10.00 -6.03 -3.06
N ALA A 80 -9.81 -5.03 -3.90
CA ALA A 80 -8.50 -4.47 -4.21
C ALA A 80 -8.40 -3.03 -3.72
N LEU A 81 -7.15 -2.61 -3.49
CA LEU A 81 -6.81 -1.22 -3.23
C LEU A 81 -6.02 -0.64 -4.41
N THR A 82 -6.25 0.63 -4.68
CA THR A 82 -5.49 1.44 -5.62
C THR A 82 -5.35 2.87 -5.08
N THR A 83 -4.62 3.71 -5.79
CA THR A 83 -4.51 5.14 -5.44
C THR A 83 -5.61 5.94 -6.11
N TYR A 84 -5.94 7.11 -5.55
CA TYR A 84 -6.93 8.00 -6.16
C TYR A 84 -6.54 8.47 -7.57
N TYR A 85 -5.24 8.55 -7.87
CA TYR A 85 -4.75 8.85 -9.23
C TYR A 85 -5.27 7.86 -10.28
N CYS A 86 -5.57 6.62 -9.89
CA CYS A 86 -6.13 5.60 -10.77
C CYS A 86 -7.64 5.69 -10.93
N GLY A 87 -8.32 6.41 -10.04
CA GLY A 87 -9.75 6.66 -10.14
C GLY A 87 -10.14 7.52 -11.34
N GLY A 88 -9.22 8.40 -11.79
CA GLY A 88 -9.35 9.17 -13.02
C GLY A 88 -10.76 9.76 -13.24
N PRO A 89 -11.31 9.68 -14.47
CA PRO A 89 -12.67 10.14 -14.78
C PRO A 89 -13.79 9.38 -14.04
N ALA A 90 -13.54 8.14 -13.61
CA ALA A 90 -14.56 7.30 -12.98
C ALA A 90 -14.95 7.77 -11.57
N VAL A 91 -14.08 8.54 -10.91
CA VAL A 91 -14.35 9.15 -9.59
C VAL A 91 -14.88 10.57 -9.70
N LEU A 92 -14.79 11.20 -10.88
CA LEU A 92 -15.37 12.53 -11.10
C LEU A 92 -16.90 12.48 -11.07
N PRO A 93 -17.57 13.58 -10.69
CA PRO A 93 -19.04 13.68 -10.78
C PRO A 93 -19.53 13.31 -12.18
N GLY A 94 -20.43 12.32 -12.27
CA GLY A 94 -20.96 11.80 -13.54
C GLY A 94 -20.15 10.64 -14.14
N GLY A 95 -19.04 10.24 -13.53
CA GLY A 95 -18.34 9.00 -13.86
C GLY A 95 -19.20 7.76 -13.55
N SER A 96 -18.93 6.64 -14.23
CA SER A 96 -19.68 5.39 -14.03
C SER A 96 -19.46 4.78 -12.65
N GLY A 97 -18.42 5.21 -11.91
CA GLY A 97 -17.96 4.56 -10.68
C GLY A 97 -17.47 3.13 -10.91
N ARG A 98 -17.24 2.71 -12.16
CA ARG A 98 -16.78 1.35 -12.52
C ARG A 98 -15.41 1.41 -13.17
N ILE A 99 -14.62 0.36 -12.92
CA ILE A 99 -13.28 0.21 -13.47
C ILE A 99 -13.06 -1.26 -13.87
N THR A 100 -12.27 -1.49 -14.92
CA THR A 100 -11.88 -2.83 -15.35
C THR A 100 -10.38 -2.96 -15.20
N PHE A 101 -9.94 -3.98 -14.48
CA PHE A 101 -8.51 -4.31 -14.37
C PHE A 101 -8.24 -5.74 -14.79
N ALA A 102 -7.11 -5.95 -15.46
CA ALA A 102 -6.63 -7.28 -15.79
C ALA A 102 -5.76 -7.82 -14.64
N GLN A 103 -5.95 -9.09 -14.29
CA GLN A 103 -4.99 -9.81 -13.47
C GLN A 103 -3.73 -10.04 -14.29
N ARG A 104 -2.61 -9.49 -13.84
CA ARG A 104 -1.36 -9.46 -14.60
C ARG A 104 -0.79 -10.84 -14.90
N SER A 105 -1.06 -11.82 -14.02
CA SER A 105 -0.56 -13.19 -14.19
C SER A 105 -1.30 -14.00 -15.26
N THR A 106 -2.54 -13.63 -15.59
CA THR A 106 -3.40 -14.41 -16.51
C THR A 106 -3.96 -13.60 -17.67
N GLY A 107 -3.89 -12.26 -17.61
CA GLY A 107 -4.55 -11.36 -18.54
C GLY A 107 -6.08 -11.29 -18.38
N ARG A 108 -6.66 -12.02 -17.42
CA ARG A 108 -8.12 -12.05 -17.21
C ARG A 108 -8.60 -10.71 -16.66
N SER A 109 -9.62 -10.13 -17.29
CA SER A 109 -10.22 -8.88 -16.85
C SER A 109 -11.28 -9.09 -15.76
N PHE A 110 -11.31 -8.17 -14.81
CA PHE A 110 -12.25 -8.10 -13.69
C PHE A 110 -12.85 -6.71 -13.65
N GLU A 111 -14.17 -6.64 -13.68
CA GLU A 111 -14.89 -5.38 -13.53
C GLU A 111 -15.26 -5.17 -12.06
N GLY A 112 -14.96 -3.98 -11.55
CA GLY A 112 -15.22 -3.60 -10.16
C GLY A 112 -15.86 -2.24 -10.06
N ARG A 113 -16.53 -2.01 -8.93
CA ARG A 113 -17.04 -0.69 -8.53
C ARG A 113 -16.02 0.00 -7.64
N LEU A 114 -15.76 1.26 -7.91
CA LEU A 114 -14.96 2.14 -7.07
C LEU A 114 -15.81 2.59 -5.88
N VAL A 115 -15.27 2.41 -4.68
CA VAL A 115 -15.88 2.92 -3.45
C VAL A 115 -15.20 4.23 -3.09
N ASN A 116 -15.98 5.29 -3.16
CA ASN A 116 -15.57 6.65 -2.84
C ASN A 116 -15.86 6.93 -1.36
N ASP A 117 -14.83 6.81 -0.52
CA ASP A 117 -14.90 7.17 0.90
C ASP A 117 -13.97 8.37 1.19
N PRO A 118 -14.47 9.49 1.76
CA PRO A 118 -13.67 10.68 2.00
C PRO A 118 -12.46 10.47 2.92
N GLN A 119 -12.52 9.55 3.88
CA GLN A 119 -11.41 9.28 4.79
C GLN A 119 -10.27 8.56 4.06
N LEU A 120 -10.61 7.62 3.17
CA LEU A 120 -9.61 6.97 2.32
C LEU A 120 -8.98 7.96 1.33
N GLN A 121 -9.76 8.89 0.77
CA GLN A 121 -9.24 9.91 -0.15
C GLN A 121 -8.29 10.92 0.51
N ALA A 122 -8.47 11.18 1.80
CA ALA A 122 -7.58 12.04 2.56
C ALA A 122 -6.20 11.42 2.88
N ALA A 123 -5.97 10.16 2.47
CA ALA A 123 -4.70 9.47 2.63
C ALA A 123 -3.59 10.10 1.78
N PRO A 124 -2.52 10.66 2.35
CA PRO A 124 -1.43 11.21 1.57
C PRO A 124 -0.52 10.09 1.01
N PRO A 125 0.26 10.37 -0.04
CA PRO A 125 0.30 11.64 -0.78
C PRO A 125 -0.81 11.77 -1.83
N ALA A 126 -1.50 10.68 -2.19
CA ALA A 126 -2.30 10.63 -3.40
C ALA A 126 -3.80 10.38 -3.19
N GLY A 127 -4.22 9.92 -2.02
CA GLY A 127 -5.53 9.34 -1.75
C GLY A 127 -5.54 7.83 -1.98
N LEU A 128 -6.32 7.10 -1.17
CA LEU A 128 -6.56 5.67 -1.28
C LEU A 128 -7.97 5.43 -1.85
N LEU A 129 -8.11 4.46 -2.75
CA LEU A 129 -9.39 4.01 -3.27
C LEU A 129 -9.53 2.51 -3.07
N MET A 130 -10.77 2.08 -2.82
CA MET A 130 -11.15 0.68 -2.73
C MET A 130 -11.94 0.29 -3.98
N ILE A 131 -11.66 -0.90 -4.51
CA ILE A 131 -12.40 -1.51 -5.62
C ILE A 131 -13.05 -2.77 -5.11
N VAL A 132 -14.36 -2.89 -5.34
CA VAL A 132 -15.16 -4.08 -5.02
C VAL A 132 -15.53 -4.76 -6.33
N PHE A 133 -15.01 -5.97 -6.53
CA PHE A 133 -15.30 -6.77 -7.72
C PHE A 133 -16.65 -7.48 -7.58
N ASP A 134 -17.46 -7.41 -8.63
CA ASP A 134 -18.75 -8.10 -8.67
C ASP A 134 -18.52 -9.58 -9.00
N GLN A 135 -18.78 -10.48 -8.06
CA GLN A 135 -18.67 -11.93 -8.30
C GLN A 135 -19.63 -12.43 -9.39
N ALA A 136 -20.78 -11.76 -9.57
CA ALA A 136 -21.75 -12.13 -10.61
C ALA A 136 -21.25 -11.76 -12.01
N SER A 137 -20.33 -10.82 -12.15
CA SER A 137 -19.74 -10.44 -13.45
C SER A 137 -18.89 -11.57 -14.04
N GLU A 138 -18.18 -12.32 -13.19
CA GLU A 138 -17.37 -13.46 -13.61
C GLU A 138 -18.21 -14.65 -14.03
N ALA A 139 -19.26 -14.97 -13.27
CA ALA A 139 -20.21 -16.01 -13.63
C ALA A 139 -20.87 -15.70 -14.98
N ARG A 140 -21.25 -14.43 -15.21
CA ARG A 140 -21.79 -13.97 -16.49
C ARG A 140 -20.77 -14.06 -17.63
N ALA A 141 -19.52 -13.68 -17.42
CA ALA A 141 -18.46 -13.78 -18.43
C ALA A 141 -18.14 -15.24 -18.81
N ALA A 142 -18.18 -16.17 -17.84
CA ALA A 142 -18.00 -17.59 -18.08
C ALA A 142 -19.14 -18.18 -18.95
N VAL A 143 -20.38 -17.81 -18.64
CA VAL A 143 -21.58 -18.20 -19.42
C VAL A 143 -21.53 -17.59 -20.83
N ALA A 144 -21.20 -16.30 -20.96
CA ALA A 144 -21.09 -15.61 -22.25
C ALA A 144 -20.00 -16.21 -23.16
N ALA A 145 -18.93 -16.77 -22.58
CA ALA A 145 -17.87 -17.45 -23.32
C ALA A 145 -18.27 -18.87 -23.80
N GLY A 146 -19.54 -19.27 -23.68
CA GLY A 146 -20.04 -20.57 -24.14
C GLY A 146 -19.45 -21.75 -23.36
N ARG A 147 -18.82 -21.50 -22.21
CA ARG A 147 -18.36 -22.57 -21.33
C ARG A 147 -19.60 -23.07 -20.59
N ALA A 148 -19.90 -24.36 -20.73
CA ALA A 148 -20.94 -25.01 -19.94
C ALA A 148 -20.80 -24.55 -18.49
N SER A 149 -21.91 -24.14 -17.87
CA SER A 149 -21.92 -23.62 -16.49
C SER A 149 -20.96 -24.46 -15.67
N PRO A 150 -19.86 -23.87 -15.15
CA PRO A 150 -18.96 -24.63 -14.30
C PRO A 150 -19.84 -25.26 -13.21
N PRO A 151 -19.58 -26.52 -12.80
CA PRO A 151 -20.33 -27.13 -11.69
C PRO A 151 -20.41 -26.10 -10.57
N ALA A 152 -21.55 -25.99 -9.87
CA ALA A 152 -21.83 -24.88 -8.93
C ALA A 152 -20.70 -24.62 -7.92
N GLU A 153 -19.86 -25.64 -7.68
CA GLU A 153 -18.65 -25.65 -6.87
C GLU A 153 -17.41 -24.98 -7.51
N ALA A 154 -17.29 -24.98 -8.85
CA ALA A 154 -16.25 -24.27 -9.61
C ALA A 154 -16.65 -22.82 -9.96
N ALA A 155 -17.95 -22.52 -10.04
CA ALA A 155 -18.47 -21.17 -10.28
C ALA A 155 -18.33 -20.22 -9.05
N SER A 156 -18.11 -20.78 -7.86
CA SER A 156 -18.09 -20.08 -6.58
C SER A 156 -16.68 -19.73 -6.08
N GLN A 157 -15.65 -19.76 -6.94
CA GLN A 157 -14.25 -19.45 -6.54
C GLN A 157 -13.59 -18.37 -7.42
N PRO A 158 -14.13 -17.13 -7.44
CA PRO A 158 -13.87 -16.17 -8.51
C PRO A 158 -12.42 -15.67 -8.53
N LEU A 159 -11.78 -15.60 -7.35
CA LEU A 159 -10.36 -15.34 -7.19
C LEU A 159 -9.82 -16.30 -6.12
N ARG A 160 -9.39 -17.52 -6.50
CA ARG A 160 -8.69 -18.46 -5.59
C ARG A 160 -7.41 -17.86 -4.98
N SER A 161 -6.94 -16.73 -5.48
CA SER A 161 -5.82 -16.02 -4.87
C SER A 161 -6.25 -15.46 -3.53
N SER A 162 -5.53 -15.85 -2.48
CA SER A 162 -5.72 -15.41 -1.11
C SER A 162 -5.44 -13.91 -0.91
N GLY A 163 -5.57 -13.06 -1.91
CA GLY A 163 -5.08 -11.67 -1.88
C GLY A 163 -3.57 -11.60 -1.67
N ALA A 164 -3.05 -10.37 -1.65
CA ALA A 164 -1.68 -10.08 -1.30
C ALA A 164 -1.41 -10.48 0.17
N PRO A 165 -0.19 -10.92 0.51
CA PRO A 165 0.19 -11.24 1.88
C PRO A 165 0.25 -9.97 2.75
N VAL A 166 -0.90 -9.54 3.27
CA VAL A 166 -1.01 -8.35 4.15
C VAL A 166 -0.14 -8.51 5.39
N ALA A 167 0.71 -7.53 5.66
CA ALA A 167 1.52 -7.52 6.87
C ALA A 167 0.65 -7.22 8.09
N SER A 168 0.78 -8.01 9.15
CA SER A 168 0.19 -7.65 10.45
C SER A 168 0.90 -6.42 11.03
N TYR A 169 0.27 -5.68 11.94
CA TYR A 169 0.90 -4.52 12.60
C TYR A 169 2.26 -4.85 13.20
N ARG A 170 2.37 -5.98 13.92
CA ARG A 170 3.63 -6.44 14.51
C ARG A 170 4.64 -6.85 13.45
N ARG A 171 4.20 -7.50 12.35
CA ARG A 171 5.11 -7.93 11.26
C ARG A 171 5.62 -6.74 10.48
N GLU A 172 4.74 -5.80 10.13
CA GLU A 172 5.04 -4.56 9.43
C GLU A 172 6.02 -3.68 10.24
N ALA A 173 5.75 -3.46 11.53
CA ALA A 173 6.65 -2.76 12.44
C ALA A 173 8.01 -3.47 12.66
N ARG A 174 8.13 -4.76 12.34
CA ARG A 174 9.41 -5.47 12.28
C ARG A 174 10.07 -5.30 10.92
N LEU A 175 9.32 -5.49 9.84
CA LEU A 175 9.84 -5.39 8.48
C LEU A 175 10.40 -3.99 8.23
N LEU A 176 9.66 -2.94 8.58
CA LEU A 176 10.00 -1.53 8.37
C LEU A 176 10.73 -0.91 9.57
N ARG A 177 11.67 -1.63 10.19
CA ARG A 177 12.56 -1.03 11.19
C ARG A 177 13.73 -0.36 10.52
N ASP A 178 14.12 0.79 11.05
CA ASP A 178 15.35 1.43 10.64
C ASP A 178 16.56 0.54 10.96
N PRO A 179 17.61 0.62 10.13
CA PRO A 179 18.81 -0.18 10.33
C PRO A 179 19.50 0.20 11.65
N THR A 180 19.74 -0.79 12.50
CA THR A 180 20.53 -0.63 13.73
C THR A 180 21.97 -1.04 13.47
N GLY A 181 22.93 -0.16 13.78
CA GLY A 181 24.37 -0.48 13.70
C GLY A 181 24.97 -0.47 12.29
N ALA A 182 24.18 -0.18 11.26
CA ALA A 182 24.74 0.20 9.96
C ALA A 182 25.54 1.50 10.12
N ARG A 183 26.64 1.64 9.37
CA ARG A 183 27.31 2.95 9.29
C ARG A 183 26.27 3.97 8.84
N ARG A 184 26.28 5.18 9.40
CA ARG A 184 25.32 6.24 9.02
C ARG A 184 25.31 6.47 7.50
N ASP A 185 26.44 6.21 6.85
CA ASP A 185 26.62 6.34 5.41
C ASP A 185 26.40 5.04 4.61
N ASP A 186 26.03 3.92 5.26
CA ASP A 186 25.65 2.71 4.55
C ASP A 186 24.27 2.89 3.92
N ARG A 187 24.30 3.35 2.68
CA ARG A 187 23.09 3.71 1.93
C ARG A 187 22.31 2.50 1.40
N ARG A 188 22.84 1.28 1.58
CA ARG A 188 22.13 0.02 1.29
C ARG A 188 21.37 -0.49 2.52
N ALA A 189 21.62 0.10 3.68
CA ALA A 189 20.95 -0.27 4.92
C ALA A 189 19.47 0.13 4.88
N GLY A 190 18.60 -0.79 5.27
CA GLY A 190 17.16 -0.59 5.29
C GLY A 190 16.38 -1.82 4.84
N THR A 191 15.07 -1.66 4.71
CA THR A 191 14.19 -2.75 4.30
C THR A 191 14.05 -2.77 2.80
N ARG A 192 14.27 -3.93 2.18
CA ARG A 192 14.06 -4.07 0.73
C ARG A 192 12.56 -4.01 0.43
N VAL A 193 12.19 -3.21 -0.55
CA VAL A 193 10.81 -3.06 -1.02
C VAL A 193 10.75 -3.30 -2.53
N TYR A 194 9.72 -3.97 -3.00
CA TYR A 194 9.48 -4.23 -4.43
C TYR A 194 8.00 -4.14 -4.77
N ALA A 195 7.66 -4.03 -6.05
CA ALA A 195 6.27 -3.99 -6.52
C ALA A 195 6.09 -4.74 -7.86
N TYR A 196 4.84 -5.07 -8.18
CA TYR A 196 4.45 -5.65 -9.47
C TYR A 196 3.61 -4.64 -10.26
N GLY A 197 4.24 -3.97 -11.22
CA GLY A 197 3.64 -2.94 -12.07
C GLY A 197 3.51 -3.35 -13.55
N PRO A 198 2.85 -2.53 -14.40
CA PRO A 198 2.61 -2.83 -15.80
C PRO A 198 3.85 -2.72 -16.67
N ARG A 199 4.67 -1.68 -16.50
CA ARG A 199 5.72 -1.30 -17.46
C ARG A 199 6.72 -0.30 -16.89
N SER A 200 7.98 -0.70 -16.82
CA SER A 200 9.11 0.24 -16.97
C SER A 200 10.17 -0.31 -17.93
N VAL A 201 9.79 -0.77 -19.12
CA VAL A 201 10.64 -0.73 -20.32
C VAL A 201 9.75 -0.61 -21.54
N GLN A 202 9.41 0.61 -21.93
CA GLN A 202 8.92 0.89 -23.27
C GLN A 202 10.05 1.53 -24.07
N TRP A 203 11.15 0.80 -24.29
CA TRP A 203 12.03 1.10 -25.43
C TRP A 203 12.50 -0.21 -26.07
N ARG A 204 11.90 -0.48 -27.24
CA ARG A 204 12.26 -1.46 -28.28
C ARG A 204 11.94 -2.94 -28.01
N SER A 205 10.79 -3.34 -28.57
CA SER A 205 10.43 -4.69 -29.02
C SER A 205 10.51 -5.85 -28.01
N GLY A 206 9.44 -6.07 -27.25
CA GLY A 206 9.22 -7.32 -26.50
C GLY A 206 8.18 -7.15 -25.39
N THR A 207 6.92 -7.45 -25.67
CA THR A 207 5.78 -7.27 -24.76
C THR A 207 5.77 -8.34 -23.66
N GLY A 208 6.29 -7.99 -22.48
CA GLY A 208 6.14 -8.81 -21.27
C GLY A 208 6.05 -7.94 -20.01
N PRO A 209 5.27 -8.33 -19.00
CA PRO A 209 5.21 -7.63 -17.72
C PRO A 209 6.52 -7.76 -16.92
N THR A 210 6.98 -6.67 -16.29
CA THR A 210 8.26 -6.58 -15.58
C THR A 210 8.04 -6.63 -14.06
N VAL A 211 8.91 -7.34 -13.33
CA VAL A 211 8.97 -7.23 -11.86
C VAL A 211 10.06 -6.23 -11.51
N HIS A 212 9.74 -5.18 -10.76
CA HIS A 212 10.72 -4.18 -10.31
C HIS A 212 11.48 -4.72 -9.11
N LEU A 213 12.57 -5.45 -9.37
CA LEU A 213 13.47 -5.99 -8.33
C LEU A 213 14.76 -5.19 -8.18
N GLY A 214 15.01 -4.30 -9.12
CA GLY A 214 16.10 -3.33 -9.10
C GLY A 214 15.69 -2.17 -10.00
N TYR A 215 16.15 -0.98 -9.68
CA TYR A 215 16.05 0.17 -10.57
C TYR A 215 16.75 -0.18 -11.89
N GLN A 216 16.00 -0.22 -12.99
CA GLN A 216 16.58 -0.25 -14.33
C GLN A 216 16.80 1.21 -14.75
N LEU A 217 18.09 1.61 -14.81
CA LEU A 217 18.53 2.80 -15.53
C LEU A 217 18.57 2.45 -17.03
N VAL A 218 17.91 3.24 -17.88
CA VAL A 218 18.14 3.22 -19.34
C VAL A 218 18.89 4.49 -19.71
N ALA A 219 20.14 4.34 -20.14
CA ALA A 219 20.92 5.40 -20.76
C ALA A 219 20.56 5.51 -22.27
N GLY A 220 20.53 6.73 -22.79
CA GLY A 220 19.94 7.09 -24.08
C GLY A 220 20.74 6.81 -25.35
N ASP A 221 21.52 5.71 -25.45
CA ASP A 221 22.32 5.40 -26.65
C ASP A 221 21.97 4.08 -27.37
N GLY A 222 20.89 3.40 -26.98
CA GLY A 222 20.25 2.39 -27.84
C GLY A 222 21.00 1.07 -28.03
N GLN A 223 22.07 0.82 -27.25
CA GLN A 223 22.65 -0.51 -27.10
C GLN A 223 21.98 -1.20 -25.90
N LEU A 224 21.21 -2.25 -26.17
CA LEU A 224 20.66 -3.17 -25.17
C LEU A 224 21.82 -4.00 -24.60
N GLN A 225 22.67 -3.38 -23.79
CA GLN A 225 23.53 -4.14 -22.90
C GLN A 225 22.61 -4.89 -21.93
N ARG A 226 22.86 -6.20 -21.76
CA ARG A 226 22.71 -6.79 -20.43
C ARG A 226 23.67 -6.04 -19.52
N VAL A 227 23.29 -4.84 -19.09
CA VAL A 227 24.01 -4.12 -18.04
C VAL A 227 23.68 -4.92 -16.79
N GLY A 228 24.68 -5.64 -16.29
CA GLY A 228 24.75 -5.87 -14.86
C GLY A 228 24.72 -4.52 -14.18
N ALA A 229 23.53 -3.97 -13.94
CA ALA A 229 23.36 -3.17 -12.74
C ALA A 229 23.82 -4.11 -11.64
N PRO A 230 24.90 -3.79 -10.90
CA PRO A 230 25.35 -4.67 -9.86
C PRO A 230 24.16 -4.92 -8.93
N ALA A 231 24.12 -6.07 -8.26
CA ALA A 231 23.09 -6.49 -7.32
C ALA A 231 22.96 -5.58 -6.06
N ASP A 232 23.19 -4.28 -6.24
CA ASP A 232 23.86 -3.38 -5.30
C ASP A 232 23.05 -2.10 -5.03
N MET A 233 21.96 -1.85 -5.75
CA MET A 233 21.08 -0.69 -5.50
C MET A 233 19.61 -1.10 -5.29
N PRO A 234 19.31 -1.79 -4.18
CA PRO A 234 17.94 -2.14 -3.84
C PRO A 234 17.09 -0.89 -3.54
N LEU A 235 15.81 -0.95 -3.92
CA LEU A 235 14.76 -0.10 -3.36
C LEU A 235 14.70 -0.33 -1.84
N THR A 236 15.19 0.64 -1.07
CA THR A 236 15.19 0.57 0.39
C THR A 236 14.21 1.56 1.00
N TYR A 237 13.43 1.04 1.95
CA TYR A 237 12.70 1.86 2.91
C TYR A 237 13.61 2.22 4.08
N ARG A 238 13.51 3.48 4.50
CA ARG A 238 14.06 4.05 5.73
C ARG A 238 13.05 5.07 6.25
N SER A 239 12.81 5.12 7.56
CA SER A 239 11.85 6.07 8.12
C SER A 239 12.27 7.53 7.84
N LEU A 240 11.31 8.44 7.76
CA LEU A 240 11.55 9.87 7.66
C LEU A 240 12.29 10.38 8.90
N ALA A 241 11.98 9.87 10.09
CA ALA A 241 12.73 10.19 11.30
C ALA A 241 14.22 9.83 11.15
N TYR A 242 14.52 8.63 10.67
CA TYR A 242 15.89 8.19 10.39
C TYR A 242 16.55 9.10 9.36
N LEU A 243 15.91 9.31 8.20
CA LEU A 243 16.45 10.12 7.11
C LEU A 243 16.73 11.57 7.52
N ARG A 244 15.87 12.18 8.33
CA ARG A 244 16.12 13.53 8.86
C ARG A 244 17.36 13.57 9.77
N SER A 245 17.56 12.52 10.57
CA SER A 245 18.71 12.44 11.48
C SER A 245 20.01 12.10 10.77
N SER A 246 19.98 11.22 9.76
CA SER A 246 21.16 10.70 9.07
C SER A 246 21.54 11.50 7.83
N GLU A 247 20.54 12.08 7.15
CA GLU A 247 20.68 12.80 5.88
C GLU A 247 19.92 14.15 5.92
N PRO A 248 20.17 15.03 6.92
CA PRO A 248 19.39 16.25 7.12
C PRO A 248 19.37 17.17 5.89
N GLY A 249 20.45 17.17 5.09
CA GLY A 249 20.56 17.96 3.86
C GLY A 249 19.43 17.75 2.85
N ARG A 250 18.76 16.59 2.87
CA ARG A 250 17.63 16.27 1.97
C ARG A 250 16.33 16.98 2.33
N PHE A 251 16.32 17.63 3.49
CA PHE A 251 15.17 18.35 4.03
C PHE A 251 15.41 19.86 4.10
N LEU A 252 16.60 20.35 3.72
CA LEU A 252 16.97 21.77 3.80
C LEU A 252 16.52 22.60 2.59
N THR A 253 16.12 21.97 1.49
CA THR A 253 15.70 22.66 0.26
C THR A 253 14.36 23.37 0.46
N THR A 254 14.41 24.70 0.63
CA THR A 254 13.23 25.55 0.87
C THR A 254 12.93 26.52 -0.28
N ALA A 255 13.86 26.74 -1.22
CA ALA A 255 13.72 27.77 -2.24
C ALA A 255 13.19 27.20 -3.56
N ARG A 256 12.09 27.77 -4.07
CA ARG A 256 11.73 27.69 -5.49
C ARG A 256 12.38 28.86 -6.23
N PRO A 257 12.75 28.69 -7.51
CA PRO A 257 12.64 27.48 -8.35
C PRO A 257 13.65 26.39 -7.98
N TRP A 258 13.30 25.12 -8.18
CA TRP A 258 14.20 23.99 -7.91
C TRP A 258 15.33 23.94 -8.95
N ALA A 259 16.57 23.83 -8.49
CA ALA A 259 17.73 23.61 -9.35
C ALA A 259 17.85 22.14 -9.75
N SER A 260 18.53 21.89 -10.88
CA SER A 260 18.88 20.52 -11.27
C SER A 260 19.78 19.90 -10.20
N GLY A 261 19.41 18.71 -9.73
CA GLY A 261 20.15 17.98 -8.69
C GLY A 261 19.69 18.26 -7.26
N ASP A 262 18.73 19.16 -7.05
CA ASP A 262 18.10 19.38 -5.75
C ASP A 262 17.36 18.13 -5.29
N ASP A 263 17.50 17.77 -4.02
CA ASP A 263 16.73 16.70 -3.40
C ASP A 263 15.31 17.19 -3.11
N LEU A 264 14.32 16.46 -3.63
CA LEU A 264 12.91 16.78 -3.52
C LEU A 264 12.24 16.10 -2.32
N LEU A 265 12.94 15.24 -1.57
CA LEU A 265 12.31 14.47 -0.49
C LEU A 265 11.69 15.39 0.56
N GLY A 266 12.40 16.43 1.00
CA GLY A 266 11.89 17.37 2.01
C GLY A 266 10.64 18.13 1.54
N VAL A 267 10.68 18.64 0.31
CA VAL A 267 9.55 19.36 -0.30
C VAL A 267 8.36 18.43 -0.50
N ALA A 268 8.57 17.24 -1.07
CA ALA A 268 7.54 16.24 -1.28
C ALA A 268 6.90 15.81 0.05
N THR A 269 7.71 15.64 1.10
CA THR A 269 7.22 15.28 2.45
C THR A 269 6.34 16.39 3.01
N THR A 270 6.80 17.64 2.91
CA THR A 270 6.04 18.81 3.40
C THR A 270 4.70 18.95 2.68
N LEU A 271 4.70 18.82 1.35
CA LEU A 271 3.49 18.87 0.54
C LEU A 271 2.53 17.71 0.86
N ALA A 272 3.06 16.48 0.97
CA ALA A 272 2.25 15.30 1.28
C ALA A 272 1.61 15.37 2.67
N LEU A 273 2.30 15.96 3.65
CA LEU A 273 1.79 16.08 5.01
C LEU A 273 0.80 17.23 5.18
N GLY A 274 0.84 18.26 4.33
CA GLY A 274 -0.10 19.39 4.42
C GLY A 274 -0.12 20.07 5.80
N GLY A 275 1.04 20.20 6.44
CA GLY A 275 1.18 20.78 7.79
C GLY A 275 1.00 19.81 8.95
N ARG A 276 0.76 18.51 8.70
CA ARG A 276 0.74 17.48 9.75
C ARG A 276 2.11 17.29 10.39
N ASP A 277 2.11 16.83 11.64
CA ASP A 277 3.32 16.55 12.39
C ASP A 277 4.23 15.55 11.67
N ALA A 278 5.48 15.96 11.54
CA ALA A 278 6.61 15.21 11.04
C ALA A 278 6.81 13.86 11.76
N ALA A 279 6.50 13.77 13.06
CA ALA A 279 6.62 12.52 13.82
C ALA A 279 5.53 11.50 13.47
N ALA A 280 4.33 11.97 13.10
CA ALA A 280 3.25 11.11 12.61
C ALA A 280 3.48 10.66 11.16
N ALA A 281 4.30 11.39 10.39
CA ALA A 281 4.54 11.17 8.97
C ALA A 281 4.93 9.73 8.61
N ASP A 282 5.72 9.09 9.48
CA ASP A 282 6.16 7.71 9.28
C ASP A 282 5.01 6.70 9.28
N GLU A 283 3.86 7.01 9.88
CA GLU A 283 2.69 6.13 9.80
C GLU A 283 1.90 6.28 8.50
N TRP A 284 2.04 7.42 7.82
CA TRP A 284 1.32 7.74 6.59
C TRP A 284 2.14 7.45 5.33
N LEU A 285 3.44 7.71 5.39
CA LEU A 285 4.31 7.73 4.23
C LEU A 285 5.31 6.58 4.26
N LEU A 286 5.55 6.01 3.09
CA LEU A 286 6.59 5.03 2.82
C LEU A 286 7.59 5.67 1.84
N PRO A 287 8.62 6.38 2.33
CA PRO A 287 9.68 6.91 1.48
C PRO A 287 10.52 5.76 0.91
N LEU A 288 10.67 5.74 -0.41
CA LEU A 288 11.58 4.86 -1.13
C LEU A 288 12.67 5.71 -1.75
N VAL A 289 13.82 5.73 -1.10
CA VAL A 289 14.81 6.78 -1.28
C VAL A 289 16.15 6.27 -1.82
N GLY A 290 16.28 4.95 -2.00
CA GLY A 290 17.54 4.28 -2.24
C GLY A 290 18.69 4.92 -1.45
N SER A 291 19.79 5.27 -2.12
CA SER A 291 20.94 6.02 -1.60
C SER A 291 20.90 7.51 -1.97
N ALA A 292 21.31 8.46 -1.11
CA ALA A 292 21.34 9.89 -1.49
C ALA A 292 22.19 10.24 -2.75
N ALA A 293 23.05 9.32 -3.22
CA ALA A 293 23.81 9.45 -4.47
C ALA A 293 23.17 8.79 -5.68
N ASP A 294 22.11 8.00 -5.52
CA ASP A 294 21.43 7.37 -6.64
C ASP A 294 20.57 8.35 -7.46
N GLY A 295 20.36 9.55 -6.93
CA GLY A 295 19.60 10.61 -7.58
C GLY A 295 18.10 10.34 -7.67
N ILE A 296 17.57 9.29 -7.05
CA ILE A 296 16.17 8.88 -7.16
C ILE A 296 15.19 9.93 -6.68
N THR A 297 15.63 10.72 -5.69
CA THR A 297 14.87 11.84 -5.13
C THR A 297 15.29 13.18 -5.67
N ARG A 298 16.26 13.22 -6.60
CA ARG A 298 16.76 14.48 -7.14
C ARG A 298 15.91 14.92 -8.32
N HIS A 299 15.65 16.22 -8.38
CA HIS A 299 15.02 16.84 -9.52
C HIS A 299 15.99 16.80 -10.71
N ALA A 300 15.69 15.98 -11.71
CA ALA A 300 16.40 16.04 -12.98
C ALA A 300 15.70 17.06 -13.88
N LEU A 301 16.26 18.27 -14.02
CA LEU A 301 15.94 19.07 -15.18
C LEU A 301 16.51 18.36 -16.41
N PRO A 302 15.81 18.32 -17.55
CA PRO A 302 16.41 17.89 -18.80
C PRO A 302 17.65 18.75 -19.03
N SER A 303 18.83 18.14 -18.89
CA SER A 303 20.07 18.84 -19.11
C SER A 303 20.13 19.20 -20.59
N PRO A 304 20.37 20.47 -20.97
CA PRO A 304 20.54 20.84 -22.38
C PRO A 304 21.76 20.16 -23.00
N THR A 305 22.67 19.63 -22.17
CA THR A 305 23.74 18.72 -22.60
C THR A 305 23.25 17.27 -22.61
N PRO A 306 23.29 16.57 -23.77
CA PRO A 306 22.80 15.19 -23.94
C PRO A 306 23.59 14.11 -23.19
N GLN A 307 24.46 14.47 -22.24
CA GLN A 307 25.38 13.54 -21.56
C GLN A 307 25.08 13.28 -20.08
N ARG A 308 24.09 13.95 -19.45
CA ARG A 308 23.69 13.60 -18.09
C ARG A 308 22.48 12.68 -18.09
N PRO A 309 22.59 11.44 -17.56
CA PRO A 309 21.46 10.54 -17.46
C PRO A 309 20.42 11.14 -16.52
N THR A 310 19.19 11.29 -17.02
CA THR A 310 18.01 11.59 -16.21
C THR A 310 17.75 10.38 -15.32
N VAL A 311 17.76 10.55 -14.00
CA VAL A 311 17.35 9.45 -13.10
C VAL A 311 15.83 9.37 -13.16
N GLU A 312 15.32 8.31 -13.77
CA GLU A 312 13.89 8.05 -13.78
C GLU A 312 13.42 7.61 -12.38
N PRO A 313 12.22 8.02 -11.95
CA PRO A 313 11.66 7.52 -10.71
C PRO A 313 11.49 5.99 -10.78
N PRO A 314 11.58 5.28 -9.63
CA PRO A 314 11.43 3.81 -9.59
C PRO A 314 10.11 3.31 -10.17
N PHE A 315 9.11 4.16 -10.03
CA PHE A 315 7.73 3.90 -10.38
C PHE A 315 7.26 5.00 -11.33
N VAL A 316 6.70 4.57 -12.46
CA VAL A 316 6.04 5.44 -13.41
C VAL A 316 4.56 5.52 -13.08
N ARG A 317 3.84 6.48 -13.67
CA ARG A 317 2.42 6.71 -13.38
C ARG A 317 1.57 5.43 -13.39
N ALA A 318 1.84 4.50 -14.31
CA ALA A 318 1.12 3.24 -14.44
C ALA A 318 1.32 2.25 -13.27
N ASP A 319 2.37 2.43 -12.48
CA ASP A 319 2.61 1.68 -11.24
C ASP A 319 1.77 2.18 -10.07
N SER A 320 1.04 3.30 -10.23
CA SER A 320 0.18 3.82 -9.17
C SER A 320 -0.84 2.77 -8.74
N GLY A 321 -0.91 2.48 -7.43
CA GLY A 321 -1.74 1.42 -6.85
C GLY A 321 -1.09 0.04 -6.82
N ALA A 322 0.13 -0.12 -7.34
CA ALA A 322 0.89 -1.37 -7.20
C ALA A 322 1.28 -1.59 -5.73
N GLY A 323 1.17 -2.84 -5.27
CA GLY A 323 1.42 -3.21 -3.89
C GLY A 323 2.91 -3.23 -3.58
N LEU A 324 3.32 -2.43 -2.61
CA LEU A 324 4.69 -2.38 -2.10
C LEU A 324 4.89 -3.51 -1.09
N MET A 325 5.74 -4.46 -1.47
CA MET A 325 6.07 -5.64 -0.70
C MET A 325 7.39 -5.43 0.02
N ALA A 326 7.37 -5.46 1.35
CA ALA A 326 8.57 -5.39 2.17
C ALA A 326 9.12 -6.79 2.46
N THR A 327 10.43 -6.93 2.34
CA THR A 327 11.16 -8.14 2.69
C THR A 327 12.44 -7.80 3.45
N ARG A 328 12.86 -8.70 4.34
CA ARG A 328 14.17 -8.59 4.97
C ARG A 328 15.18 -9.37 4.13
N PRO A 329 16.31 -8.77 3.75
CA PRO A 329 17.37 -9.51 3.09
C PRO A 329 17.82 -10.65 4.02
N ARG A 330 17.83 -11.88 3.49
CA ARG A 330 18.55 -12.99 4.11
C ARG A 330 19.82 -13.24 3.29
N PRO A 331 20.98 -13.46 3.92
CA PRO A 331 22.25 -13.63 3.20
C PRO A 331 22.25 -14.75 2.16
N SER A 332 21.43 -15.78 2.35
CA SER A 332 21.29 -16.93 1.44
C SER A 332 20.19 -16.78 0.38
N ASP A 333 19.26 -15.85 0.56
CA ASP A 333 18.06 -15.76 -0.26
C ASP A 333 18.26 -14.66 -1.30
N GLU A 334 19.19 -14.92 -2.23
CA GLU A 334 19.42 -14.07 -3.40
C GLU A 334 18.15 -13.98 -4.28
N PHE A 335 17.20 -14.89 -4.08
CA PHE A 335 15.94 -14.97 -4.82
C PHE A 335 14.73 -15.28 -3.91
N TYR A 336 13.97 -14.23 -3.55
CA TYR A 336 12.55 -14.25 -3.15
C TYR A 336 12.16 -14.90 -1.81
N VAL A 337 12.29 -14.16 -0.71
CA VAL A 337 11.43 -14.37 0.47
C VAL A 337 10.05 -13.79 0.18
N PRO A 338 8.93 -14.47 0.53
CA PRO A 338 7.59 -13.90 0.41
C PRO A 338 7.52 -12.61 1.25
N GLY A 339 7.56 -11.47 0.55
CA GLY A 339 7.35 -10.16 1.14
C GLY A 339 5.96 -10.04 1.75
N ALA A 340 5.74 -8.96 2.48
CA ALA A 340 4.41 -8.61 2.98
C ALA A 340 4.00 -7.23 2.46
N LEU A 341 2.72 -7.08 2.13
CA LEU A 341 2.15 -5.82 1.68
C LEU A 341 2.21 -4.82 2.84
N VAL A 342 2.93 -3.72 2.62
CA VAL A 342 3.10 -2.65 3.61
C VAL A 342 2.62 -1.29 3.09
N GLY A 343 2.50 -1.13 1.77
CA GLY A 343 2.14 0.14 1.16
C GLY A 343 1.62 -0.01 -0.26
N LEU A 344 1.23 1.12 -0.87
CA LEU A 344 0.90 1.20 -2.29
C LEU A 344 1.75 2.27 -2.96
N SER A 345 2.26 1.97 -4.14
CA SER A 345 3.00 2.94 -4.95
C SER A 345 2.07 4.08 -5.37
N THR A 346 2.45 5.31 -5.05
CA THR A 346 1.89 6.54 -5.64
C THR A 346 2.90 7.13 -6.59
N ALA A 347 2.65 6.98 -7.89
CA ALA A 347 3.60 7.33 -8.92
C ALA A 347 3.07 8.49 -9.80
N PRO A 348 3.96 9.30 -10.40
CA PRO A 348 5.41 9.29 -10.19
C PRO A 348 5.77 9.82 -8.80
N GLY A 349 6.82 9.27 -8.17
CA GLY A 349 7.30 9.80 -6.90
C GLY A 349 8.13 8.82 -6.08
N HIS A 350 8.64 9.34 -4.97
CA HIS A 350 9.49 8.65 -3.99
C HIS A 350 8.82 8.51 -2.62
N LEU A 351 7.63 9.08 -2.47
CA LEU A 351 6.77 8.90 -1.30
C LEU A 351 5.59 8.07 -1.72
N HIS A 352 5.19 7.14 -0.87
CA HIS A 352 4.12 6.19 -1.14
C HIS A 352 3.19 6.05 0.06
N ILE A 353 1.99 5.49 -0.15
CA ILE A 353 1.02 5.30 0.93
C ILE A 353 1.51 4.14 1.81
N ARG A 354 1.63 4.37 3.12
CA ARG A 354 1.84 3.30 4.10
C ARG A 354 0.50 2.80 4.61
N LEU A 355 0.18 1.53 4.38
CA LEU A 355 -1.18 1.01 4.62
C LEU A 355 -1.52 0.82 6.09
N VAL A 356 -0.51 0.78 6.98
CA VAL A 356 -0.70 0.47 8.40
C VAL A 356 -1.67 1.43 9.11
N ARG A 357 -1.70 2.70 8.70
CA ARG A 357 -2.61 3.71 9.27
C ARG A 357 -4.04 3.56 8.79
N HIS A 358 -4.23 2.99 7.61
CA HIS A 358 -5.48 2.97 6.86
C HIS A 358 -6.29 1.70 7.02
N TRP A 359 -5.74 0.64 7.62
CA TRP A 359 -6.47 -0.61 7.80
C TRP A 359 -7.80 -0.46 8.57
N PRO A 360 -7.92 0.37 9.63
CA PRO A 360 -9.20 0.61 10.28
C PRO A 360 -10.25 1.20 9.33
N ASP A 361 -9.87 2.18 8.51
CA ASP A 361 -10.77 2.82 7.55
C ASP A 361 -11.16 1.85 6.44
N VAL A 362 -10.20 1.11 5.88
CA VAL A 362 -10.47 0.07 4.86
C VAL A 362 -11.46 -0.97 5.42
N HIS A 363 -11.23 -1.46 6.64
CA HIS A 363 -12.13 -2.41 7.29
C HIS A 363 -13.53 -1.83 7.50
N ARG A 364 -13.64 -0.59 7.99
CA ARG A 364 -14.93 0.11 8.16
C ARG A 364 -15.68 0.20 6.84
N VAL A 365 -15.01 0.62 5.76
CA VAL A 365 -15.64 0.74 4.44
C VAL A 365 -16.07 -0.63 3.93
N MET A 366 -15.27 -1.69 4.11
CA MET A 366 -15.69 -3.04 3.75
C MET A 366 -16.96 -3.49 4.49
N LEU A 367 -17.08 -3.18 5.79
CA LEU A 367 -18.31 -3.47 6.54
C LEU A 367 -19.51 -2.66 6.03
N ALA A 368 -19.33 -1.38 5.72
CA ALA A 368 -20.37 -0.52 5.15
C ALA A 368 -20.86 -1.02 3.78
N GLU A 369 -19.97 -1.64 3.00
CA GLU A 369 -20.27 -2.27 1.72
C GLU A 369 -20.83 -3.71 1.86
N GLY A 370 -21.11 -4.17 3.08
CA GLY A 370 -21.65 -5.51 3.35
C GLY A 370 -20.64 -6.65 3.18
N LEU A 371 -19.35 -6.37 3.02
CA LEU A 371 -18.29 -7.34 2.75
C LEU A 371 -17.74 -7.98 4.03
N ARG A 372 -18.62 -8.49 4.89
CA ARG A 372 -18.29 -8.95 6.25
C ARG A 372 -17.22 -10.06 6.28
N ASP A 373 -17.29 -11.02 5.36
CA ASP A 373 -16.32 -12.12 5.32
C ASP A 373 -14.92 -11.66 4.88
N ASP A 374 -14.85 -10.74 3.91
CA ASP A 374 -13.60 -10.14 3.49
C ASP A 374 -13.03 -9.24 4.59
N ALA A 375 -13.87 -8.47 5.29
CA ALA A 375 -13.46 -7.63 6.41
C ALA A 375 -12.86 -8.48 7.54
N ALA A 376 -13.53 -9.58 7.92
CA ALA A 376 -13.01 -10.53 8.89
C ALA A 376 -11.71 -11.20 8.41
N HIS A 377 -11.61 -11.52 7.11
CA HIS A 377 -10.37 -12.04 6.51
C HIS A 377 -9.21 -11.04 6.62
N LEU A 378 -9.45 -9.77 6.30
CA LEU A 378 -8.46 -8.70 6.43
C LEU A 378 -8.05 -8.52 7.90
N ALA A 379 -9.01 -8.45 8.82
CA ALA A 379 -8.77 -8.28 10.24
C ALA A 379 -7.87 -9.39 10.82
N ARG A 380 -8.13 -10.66 10.44
CA ARG A 380 -7.28 -11.80 10.82
C ARG A 380 -5.82 -11.60 10.41
N ARG A 381 -5.56 -11.01 9.23
CA ARG A 381 -4.19 -10.75 8.76
C ARG A 381 -3.55 -9.56 9.45
N VAL A 382 -4.26 -8.43 9.51
CA VAL A 382 -3.73 -7.17 10.05
C VAL A 382 -3.39 -7.29 11.53
N LEU A 383 -4.23 -7.99 12.31
CA LEU A 383 -3.99 -8.20 13.74
C LEU A 383 -3.19 -9.47 14.02
N ALA A 384 -2.99 -10.34 13.03
CA ALA A 384 -2.53 -11.72 13.22
C ALA A 384 -3.37 -12.45 14.28
N LEU A 385 -4.71 -12.35 14.13
CA LEU A 385 -5.67 -12.86 15.12
C LEU A 385 -5.38 -14.33 15.44
N LYS A 386 -5.35 -14.62 16.73
CA LYS A 386 -5.38 -15.99 17.23
C LYS A 386 -6.81 -16.49 17.21
N THR A 387 -6.99 -17.78 16.94
CA THR A 387 -8.29 -18.41 17.14
C THR A 387 -8.40 -18.82 18.59
N TRP A 388 -9.51 -18.47 19.24
CA TRP A 388 -9.77 -18.79 20.64
C TRP A 388 -9.72 -20.32 20.90
N GLU A 389 -10.10 -21.11 19.90
CA GLU A 389 -10.11 -22.58 19.89
C GLU A 389 -8.73 -23.24 20.02
N GLN A 390 -7.62 -22.49 19.90
CA GLN A 390 -6.24 -23.04 19.95
C GLN A 390 -5.73 -23.30 21.38
N GLY A 391 -6.60 -23.84 22.26
CA GLY A 391 -6.15 -24.50 23.49
C GLY A 391 -5.92 -23.58 24.70
N GLY A 392 -6.61 -22.44 24.78
CA GLY A 392 -6.68 -21.64 26.00
C GLY A 392 -5.35 -20.99 26.43
N ARG A 393 -4.34 -20.95 25.55
CA ARG A 393 -3.02 -20.35 25.82
C ARG A 393 -2.78 -19.15 24.93
N GLY A 394 -2.12 -18.12 25.47
CA GLY A 394 -1.82 -16.88 24.75
C GLY A 394 -0.71 -16.09 25.41
N VAL A 395 -0.45 -14.89 24.90
CA VAL A 395 0.43 -13.91 25.55
C VAL A 395 -0.39 -12.65 25.85
N PRO A 396 -0.33 -12.09 27.08
CA PRO A 396 -0.94 -10.80 27.35
C PRO A 396 -0.60 -9.75 26.28
N GLY A 397 -1.62 -9.10 25.74
CA GLY A 397 -1.54 -8.17 24.62
C GLY A 397 -1.86 -8.80 23.25
N ASP A 398 -1.99 -10.12 23.15
CA ASP A 398 -2.53 -10.77 21.95
C ASP A 398 -3.99 -10.38 21.73
N VAL A 399 -4.35 -10.22 20.45
CA VAL A 399 -5.70 -9.84 20.02
C VAL A 399 -6.42 -11.03 19.40
N TYR A 400 -7.64 -11.25 19.85
CA TYR A 400 -8.53 -12.31 19.44
C TYR A 400 -9.75 -11.71 18.76
N GLY A 401 -10.31 -12.44 17.81
CA GLY A 401 -11.55 -12.07 17.16
C GLY A 401 -12.62 -13.12 17.39
N ARG A 402 -13.81 -12.70 17.82
CA ARG A 402 -15.02 -13.54 17.87
C ARG A 402 -16.03 -13.01 16.87
N ARG A 403 -16.61 -13.91 16.06
CA ARG A 403 -17.76 -13.56 15.23
C ARG A 403 -19.02 -13.93 16.00
N ASP A 404 -19.91 -12.97 16.17
CA ASP A 404 -21.22 -13.23 16.74
C ASP A 404 -22.02 -14.14 15.81
N ALA A 405 -22.56 -15.24 16.33
CA ALA A 405 -23.21 -16.27 15.51
C ALA A 405 -24.55 -15.81 14.92
N VAL A 406 -25.22 -14.83 15.55
CA VAL A 406 -26.55 -14.36 15.16
C VAL A 406 -26.44 -13.18 14.20
N THR A 407 -25.69 -12.16 14.60
CA THR A 407 -25.52 -10.90 13.85
C THR A 407 -24.41 -11.00 12.81
N GLY A 408 -23.48 -11.95 12.94
CA GLY A 408 -22.30 -12.07 12.08
C GLY A 408 -21.25 -10.97 12.29
N GLU A 409 -21.43 -10.10 13.29
CA GLU A 409 -20.54 -9.00 13.64
C GLU A 409 -19.20 -9.53 14.20
N GLN A 410 -18.10 -8.91 13.79
CA GLN A 410 -16.77 -9.25 14.30
C GLN A 410 -16.45 -8.36 15.52
N ARG A 411 -16.20 -9.00 16.66
CA ARG A 411 -15.74 -8.36 17.90
C ARG A 411 -14.28 -8.67 18.14
N PHE A 412 -13.57 -7.74 18.77
CA PHE A 412 -12.15 -7.86 19.07
C PHE A 412 -11.92 -7.78 20.56
N TYR A 413 -11.05 -8.66 21.07
CA TYR A 413 -10.67 -8.69 22.48
C TYR A 413 -9.16 -8.76 22.61
N ARG A 414 -8.60 -8.09 23.60
CA ARG A 414 -7.20 -8.20 23.98
C ARG A 414 -7.07 -9.03 25.25
N LEU A 415 -6.14 -9.97 25.24
CA LEU A 415 -5.82 -10.77 26.42
C LEU A 415 -5.05 -9.90 27.43
N ARG A 416 -5.58 -9.73 28.64
CA ARG A 416 -4.97 -8.90 29.71
C ARG A 416 -4.06 -9.69 30.63
N ALA A 417 -4.47 -10.90 30.97
CA ALA A 417 -3.80 -11.74 31.97
C ALA A 417 -3.94 -13.22 31.62
N LEU A 418 -3.12 -14.04 32.27
CA LEU A 418 -3.19 -15.49 32.24
C LEU A 418 -3.28 -15.99 33.69
N SER A 419 -3.94 -17.12 33.90
CA SER A 419 -3.91 -17.83 35.18
C SER A 419 -2.50 -18.37 35.46
N ALA A 420 -2.28 -18.86 36.68
CA ALA A 420 -0.97 -19.34 37.13
C ALA A 420 -0.39 -20.49 36.27
N ASP A 421 -1.25 -21.27 35.62
CA ASP A 421 -0.92 -22.34 34.67
C ASP A 421 -0.71 -21.83 33.22
N GLY A 422 -0.76 -20.52 33.00
CA GLY A 422 -0.57 -19.89 31.69
C GLY A 422 -1.77 -20.01 30.75
N THR A 423 -2.97 -20.25 31.28
CA THR A 423 -4.21 -20.35 30.50
C THR A 423 -5.09 -19.11 30.64
N TYR A 424 -6.12 -19.00 29.81
CA TYR A 424 -7.17 -17.98 29.92
C TYR A 424 -8.54 -18.63 29.89
N TRP A 425 -9.53 -17.95 30.47
CA TRP A 425 -10.93 -18.40 30.49
C TRP A 425 -11.70 -17.96 29.23
N SER A 426 -12.95 -18.43 29.11
CA SER A 426 -13.86 -18.06 28.03
C SER A 426 -13.99 -16.54 27.86
N LEU A 427 -14.22 -16.11 26.62
CA LEU A 427 -14.54 -14.72 26.31
C LEU A 427 -15.86 -14.32 26.98
N PRO A 428 -15.99 -13.10 27.51
CA PRO A 428 -17.25 -12.56 28.03
C PRO A 428 -18.36 -12.59 26.98
N ASP A 429 -19.60 -12.90 27.35
CA ASP A 429 -20.75 -12.93 26.43
C ASP A 429 -21.37 -11.54 26.21
N ASP A 430 -21.17 -10.61 27.14
CA ASP A 430 -21.76 -9.26 27.19
C ASP A 430 -20.80 -8.16 26.72
N ASP A 431 -19.64 -8.53 26.18
CA ASP A 431 -18.55 -7.63 25.78
C ASP A 431 -17.99 -6.75 26.89
N ALA A 432 -18.24 -7.10 28.15
CA ALA A 432 -17.63 -6.43 29.28
C ALA A 432 -16.16 -6.82 29.42
N ASP A 433 -15.35 -5.87 29.87
CA ASP A 433 -13.99 -6.17 30.33
C ASP A 433 -14.07 -7.07 31.57
N ASN A 434 -13.10 -7.98 31.70
CA ASN A 434 -12.89 -8.73 32.93
C ASN A 434 -11.39 -8.85 33.25
N VAL A 435 -11.06 -9.70 34.23
CA VAL A 435 -9.67 -9.91 34.67
C VAL A 435 -8.78 -10.42 33.52
N TRP A 436 -9.34 -11.21 32.60
CA TRP A 436 -8.62 -11.88 31.53
C TRP A 436 -8.69 -11.14 30.20
N TRP A 437 -9.77 -10.40 29.94
CA TRP A 437 -10.10 -9.85 28.64
C TRP A 437 -10.43 -8.37 28.70
N GLU A 438 -9.94 -7.62 27.72
CA GLU A 438 -10.30 -6.23 27.41
C GLU A 438 -11.07 -6.24 26.08
N SER A 439 -12.27 -5.70 26.07
CA SER A 439 -13.08 -5.51 24.87
C SER A 439 -12.52 -4.33 24.06
N LEU A 440 -12.20 -4.58 22.79
CA LEU A 440 -11.77 -3.53 21.84
C LEU A 440 -12.92 -3.09 20.93
N GLY A 441 -14.14 -3.59 21.18
CA GLY A 441 -15.31 -3.30 20.37
C GLY A 441 -15.32 -4.00 19.01
N THR A 442 -16.00 -3.38 18.04
CA THR A 442 -16.28 -3.97 16.72
C THR A 442 -15.54 -3.27 15.57
N ALA A 443 -14.95 -2.11 15.85
CA ALA A 443 -14.03 -1.44 14.95
C ALA A 443 -12.67 -2.16 14.97
N LEU A 444 -12.01 -2.25 13.80
CA LEU A 444 -10.66 -2.81 13.74
C LEU A 444 -9.72 -1.92 14.56
N PRO A 445 -9.05 -2.45 15.60
CA PRO A 445 -8.11 -1.68 16.40
C PRO A 445 -7.01 -1.08 15.53
N THR A 446 -6.58 0.12 15.91
CA THR A 446 -5.47 0.83 15.29
C THR A 446 -4.15 0.17 15.65
N ARG A 447 -3.11 0.47 14.86
CA ARG A 447 -1.73 0.07 15.16
C ARG A 447 -1.29 0.52 16.57
N HIS A 448 -1.61 1.75 16.95
CA HIS A 448 -1.19 2.32 18.24
C HIS A 448 -1.82 1.53 19.41
N GLU A 449 -3.13 1.26 19.34
CA GLU A 449 -3.82 0.46 20.35
C GLU A 449 -3.19 -0.93 20.47
N VAL A 450 -2.81 -1.57 19.37
CA VAL A 450 -2.24 -2.92 19.40
C VAL A 450 -0.79 -2.95 19.88
N LEU A 451 0.05 -2.02 19.44
CA LEU A 451 1.50 -2.06 19.69
C LEU A 451 1.93 -1.36 20.98
N ASN A 452 1.18 -0.34 21.44
CA ASN A 452 1.55 0.46 22.60
C ASN A 452 0.80 0.06 23.88
N TRP A 453 0.02 -1.02 23.81
CA TRP A 453 -0.65 -1.54 24.99
C TRP A 453 0.35 -1.96 26.06
N ARG A 454 0.03 -1.62 27.30
CA ARG A 454 0.76 -2.04 28.49
C ARG A 454 -0.21 -2.78 29.41
N PRO A 455 0.19 -3.92 30.00
CA PRO A 455 -0.65 -4.63 30.94
C PRO A 455 -1.03 -3.70 32.11
N PRO A 456 -2.32 -3.57 32.44
CA PRO A 456 -2.73 -2.85 33.64
C PRO A 456 -2.13 -3.56 34.87
N GLY A 457 -1.43 -2.80 35.72
CA GLY A 457 -0.70 -3.36 36.87
C GLY A 457 0.77 -3.73 36.59
N ALA A 458 1.26 -3.58 35.35
CA ALA A 458 2.69 -3.43 35.12
C ALA A 458 3.10 -2.05 35.65
N PHE A 459 3.29 -1.95 36.96
CA PHE A 459 3.96 -0.79 37.56
C PHE A 459 5.27 -0.60 36.80
N PRO A 460 5.67 0.65 36.48
CA PRO A 460 7.03 0.86 36.04
C PRO A 460 7.90 0.19 37.09
N SER A 461 8.75 -0.75 36.67
CA SER A 461 9.80 -1.25 37.53
C SER A 461 10.73 -0.06 37.76
N THR A 462 10.35 0.84 38.66
CA THR A 462 11.27 1.57 39.50
C THR A 462 11.85 0.53 40.45
N ALA A 463 12.56 -0.47 39.91
CA ALA A 463 13.72 -0.94 40.61
C ALA A 463 14.55 0.33 40.79
N PRO A 464 14.69 0.87 42.02
CA PRO A 464 15.60 1.98 42.23
C PRO A 464 16.90 1.55 41.58
N SER A 465 17.43 2.39 40.68
CA SER A 465 18.80 2.24 40.22
C SER A 465 19.63 2.15 41.47
N MET A 466 20.00 0.93 41.87
CA MET A 466 20.90 0.73 42.99
C MET A 466 22.12 1.55 42.61
N PRO A 467 22.51 2.56 43.41
CA PRO A 467 23.74 3.28 43.14
C PRO A 467 24.81 2.21 42.98
N ALA A 468 25.57 2.30 41.89
CA ALA A 468 26.74 1.46 41.72
C ALA A 468 27.51 1.57 43.03
N THR A 469 27.56 0.50 43.80
CA THR A 469 28.41 0.43 44.98
C THR A 469 29.82 0.54 44.43
N ASP A 470 30.39 1.74 44.56
CA ASP A 470 31.82 1.98 44.58
C ASP A 470 32.41 1.01 45.61
N SER A 471 32.79 -0.17 45.12
CA SER A 471 33.63 -1.07 45.89
C SER A 471 35.03 -0.55 45.76
N ALA A 472 35.38 0.20 46.79
CA ALA A 472 36.71 0.48 47.28
C ALA A 472 37.74 -0.62 46.96
N GLU A 473 38.87 -0.15 46.46
CA GLU A 473 40.22 -0.41 46.97
C GLU A 473 40.55 -1.81 47.52
N GLY A 474 41.53 -2.44 46.87
CA GLY A 474 42.42 -3.43 47.46
C GLY A 474 43.37 -4.03 46.41
N PRO A 475 44.56 -4.51 46.80
CA PRO A 475 45.75 -3.67 46.96
C PRO A 475 46.83 -3.94 45.90
N GLU A 476 47.83 -3.06 45.88
CA GLU A 476 49.12 -3.23 45.23
C GLU A 476 49.67 -4.65 45.40
N SER A 477 49.91 -5.33 44.28
CA SER A 477 50.91 -6.40 44.20
C SER A 477 51.98 -5.97 43.22
N ALA A 478 53.12 -5.57 43.78
CA ALA A 478 54.39 -5.43 43.07
C ALA A 478 54.72 -6.75 42.37
N GLY A 479 54.99 -6.65 41.07
CA GLY A 479 55.44 -7.75 40.23
C GLY A 479 56.32 -7.20 39.13
N THR A 480 57.59 -6.96 39.48
CA THR A 480 58.71 -6.81 38.56
C THR A 480 58.72 -7.97 37.55
N ASN A 481 58.74 -7.65 36.26
CA ASN A 481 59.61 -8.36 35.33
C ASN A 481 59.91 -7.49 34.10
N GLU A 482 61.15 -7.04 34.08
CA GLU A 482 61.87 -6.57 32.91
C GLU A 482 62.04 -7.67 31.86
N SER A 483 62.43 -7.20 30.67
CA SER A 483 63.21 -7.88 29.62
C SER A 483 62.41 -8.60 28.54
N GLY A 484 62.60 -8.13 27.30
CA GLY A 484 62.16 -8.84 26.10
C GLY A 484 62.11 -7.99 24.84
N HIS A 485 63.28 -7.52 24.39
CA HIS A 485 63.49 -6.98 23.04
C HIS A 485 62.91 -7.87 21.93
N GLY A 486 62.40 -7.25 20.87
CA GLY A 486 62.04 -7.96 19.65
C GLY A 486 61.51 -7.07 18.53
N VAL A 487 62.34 -6.11 18.08
CA VAL A 487 62.20 -5.52 16.74
C VAL A 487 62.77 -6.52 15.75
N GLN A 488 62.03 -6.86 14.69
CA GLN A 488 62.60 -7.06 13.36
C GLN A 488 61.54 -6.99 12.25
N SER A 489 61.79 -6.02 11.37
CA SER A 489 61.53 -5.95 9.91
C SER A 489 60.17 -6.32 9.36
#